data_AF-A0A6J0RJ50-F1
#
_entry.id   AF-A0A6J0RJ50-F1
#
_cell.length_a   1.000
_cell.length_b   1.000
_cell.length_c   1.000
_cell.angle_alpha   90.00
_cell.angle_beta   90.00
_cell.angle_gamma   90.00
#
_symmetry.space_group_name_H-M   'P 1'
#
loop_
_entity.id
_entity.type
_entity.pdbx_description
1 polymer ?
#
loop_
_entity_poly.entity_id
_entity_poly.type
_entity_poly.pdbx_seq_one_letter_code
_entity_poly.pdbx_strand_id
1 'polypeptide(L)'
;MEEMNKLRFILTKQLNTNGIMGDYLNHRKCLRWWLQAYLAKTSDVCVGLRDQNGIVRTPVQIKRAEDIAKNRKWKPHVCIRFLHSVLKLVEKTMTQVDCPHTVYEFMYDSITRCIKFKVHAGKTDLSFLSDDYIRKCKQSASH
;
A
#
# COMPACT_ATOMS: atom_id res chain seq x y z
N MET A 1 5.66 -21.83 6.62
CA MET A 1 5.88 -20.41 7.01
C MET A 1 7.33 -20.16 7.45
N GLU A 2 7.96 -21.08 8.20
CA GLU A 2 9.35 -20.93 8.65
C GLU A 2 10.38 -20.72 7.53
N GLU A 3 10.30 -21.45 6.42
CA GLU A 3 11.24 -21.25 5.29
C GLU A 3 11.08 -19.88 4.63
N MET A 4 9.86 -19.36 4.54
CA MET A 4 9.59 -18.02 4.01
C MET A 4 10.18 -16.91 4.88
N ASN A 5 10.22 -17.11 6.19
CA ASN A 5 10.79 -16.14 7.13
C ASN A 5 12.32 -16.05 7.04
N LYS A 6 12.98 -17.04 6.42
CA LYS A 6 14.43 -17.04 6.16
C LYS A 6 14.79 -16.28 4.88
N LEU A 7 13.81 -15.97 4.02
CA LEU A 7 14.04 -15.31 2.74
C LEU A 7 14.11 -13.80 2.89
N ARG A 8 15.01 -13.18 2.13
CA ARG A 8 15.07 -11.73 1.98
C ARG A 8 14.22 -11.30 0.80
N PHE A 9 13.09 -10.67 1.07
CA PHE A 9 12.27 -10.05 0.04
C PHE A 9 12.90 -8.74 -0.46
N ILE A 10 12.78 -8.47 -1.76
CA ILE A 10 13.23 -7.24 -2.40
C ILE A 10 12.13 -6.66 -3.26
N LEU A 11 12.04 -5.33 -3.33
CA LEU A 11 11.06 -4.64 -4.16
C LEU A 11 11.72 -4.11 -5.44
N THR A 12 11.34 -4.61 -6.60
CA THR A 12 11.86 -4.13 -7.88
C THR A 12 10.99 -3.02 -8.46
N LYS A 13 11.60 -1.93 -8.90
CA LYS A 13 10.95 -0.75 -9.50
C LYS A 13 11.73 -0.27 -10.72
N GLN A 14 11.06 0.47 -11.57
CA GLN A 14 11.69 1.16 -12.70
C GLN A 14 11.30 2.62 -12.72
N LEU A 15 12.24 3.46 -13.17
CA LEU A 15 12.04 4.88 -13.35
C LEU A 15 12.62 5.32 -14.68
N ASN A 16 11.84 6.10 -15.43
CA ASN A 16 12.36 6.79 -16.59
C ASN A 16 13.18 8.00 -16.10
N THR A 17 14.43 8.13 -16.57
CA THR A 17 15.33 9.23 -16.21
C THR A 17 15.08 10.52 -16.99
N ASN A 18 14.16 10.52 -17.96
CA ASN A 18 13.83 11.69 -18.76
C ASN A 18 13.38 12.85 -17.88
N GLY A 19 14.09 13.97 -17.96
CA GLY A 19 13.75 15.19 -17.22
C GLY A 19 14.01 15.11 -15.71
N ILE A 20 14.67 14.05 -15.22
CA ILE A 20 15.16 14.04 -13.84
C ILE A 20 16.42 14.89 -13.77
N MET A 21 16.32 16.07 -13.17
CA MET A 21 17.49 16.83 -12.72
C MET A 21 17.76 16.54 -11.24
N GLY A 22 18.95 16.05 -10.91
CA GLY A 22 19.38 15.74 -9.55
C GLY A 22 19.02 14.33 -9.06
N ASP A 23 18.96 14.16 -7.73
CA ASP A 23 18.68 12.85 -7.09
C ASP A 23 17.27 12.34 -7.44
N TYR A 24 17.21 11.19 -8.12
CA TYR A 24 15.97 10.52 -8.53
C TYR A 24 15.06 10.17 -7.35
N LEU A 25 15.59 10.09 -6.13
CA LEU A 25 14.81 9.83 -4.93
C LEU A 25 13.83 10.96 -4.60
N ASN A 26 13.99 12.15 -5.19
CA ASN A 26 13.02 13.24 -5.11
C ASN A 26 11.78 13.04 -6.00
N HIS A 27 11.77 12.02 -6.84
CA HIS A 27 10.63 11.71 -7.70
C HIS A 27 9.40 11.30 -6.88
N ARG A 28 8.20 11.76 -7.24
CA ARG A 28 6.94 11.49 -6.51
C ARG A 28 6.63 9.99 -6.31
N LYS A 29 7.12 9.13 -7.21
CA LYS A 29 6.97 7.66 -7.09
C LYS A 29 7.70 7.09 -5.88
N CYS A 30 8.77 7.72 -5.40
CA CYS A 30 9.56 7.24 -4.27
C CYS A 30 8.74 7.17 -2.98
N LEU A 31 7.79 8.08 -2.77
CA LEU A 31 6.84 7.99 -1.66
C LEU A 31 6.03 6.68 -1.71
N ARG A 32 5.54 6.29 -2.90
CA ARG A 32 4.76 5.06 -3.08
C ARG A 32 5.64 3.82 -2.87
N TRP A 33 6.86 3.84 -3.38
CA TRP A 33 7.78 2.71 -3.22
C TRP A 33 8.22 2.53 -1.78
N TRP A 34 8.52 3.63 -1.08
CA TRP A 34 8.79 3.60 0.35
C TRP A 34 7.59 3.06 1.13
N LEU A 35 6.38 3.55 0.87
CA LEU A 35 5.19 3.09 1.59
C LEU A 35 4.94 1.59 1.36
N GLN A 36 5.11 1.11 0.13
CA GLN A 36 5.02 -0.32 -0.19
C GLN A 36 6.07 -1.14 0.57
N ALA A 37 7.33 -0.71 0.54
CA ALA A 37 8.42 -1.40 1.24
C ALA A 37 8.20 -1.40 2.76
N TYR A 38 7.78 -0.26 3.33
CA TYR A 38 7.48 -0.10 4.75
C TYR A 38 6.36 -1.03 5.21
N LEU A 39 5.22 -1.04 4.50
CA LEU A 39 4.06 -1.88 4.86
C LEU A 39 4.33 -3.37 4.64
N ALA A 40 5.10 -3.73 3.62
CA ALA A 40 5.49 -5.11 3.35
C ALA A 40 6.72 -5.57 4.15
N LYS A 41 7.23 -4.75 5.09
CA LYS A 41 8.46 -5.02 5.86
C LYS A 41 9.65 -5.45 4.98
N THR A 42 9.75 -4.87 3.79
CA THR A 42 10.80 -5.13 2.82
C THR A 42 11.91 -4.09 2.98
N SER A 43 13.13 -4.54 3.23
CA SER A 43 14.25 -3.64 3.53
C SER A 43 14.79 -2.92 2.30
N ASP A 44 14.81 -3.58 1.13
CA ASP A 44 15.50 -3.08 -0.06
C ASP A 44 14.56 -2.84 -1.23
N VAL A 45 14.76 -1.70 -1.89
CA VAL A 45 14.13 -1.33 -3.15
C VAL A 45 15.21 -1.24 -4.23
N CYS A 46 15.09 -2.10 -5.24
CA CYS A 46 15.94 -2.16 -6.41
C CYS A 46 15.30 -1.32 -7.53
N VAL A 47 16.00 -0.31 -8.03
CA VAL A 47 15.48 0.66 -9.01
C VAL A 47 16.30 0.59 -10.30
N GLY A 48 15.66 0.13 -11.37
CA GLY A 48 16.19 0.21 -12.73
C GLY A 48 15.91 1.58 -13.33
N LEU A 49 16.97 2.32 -13.62
CA LEU A 49 16.88 3.63 -14.28
C LEU A 49 16.95 3.43 -15.79
N ARG A 50 15.83 3.66 -16.47
CA ARG A 50 15.70 3.45 -17.92
C ARG A 50 15.74 4.78 -18.68
N ASP A 51 16.41 4.73 -19.82
CA ASP A 51 16.53 5.86 -20.74
C ASP A 51 15.25 6.09 -21.58
N GLN A 52 15.33 7.02 -22.54
CA GLN A 52 14.25 7.36 -23.47
C GLN A 52 13.77 6.15 -24.29
N ASN A 53 14.66 5.20 -24.57
CA ASN A 53 14.37 3.99 -25.33
C ASN A 53 13.84 2.86 -24.43
N GLY A 54 13.65 3.13 -23.13
CA GLY A 54 13.20 2.14 -22.16
C GLY A 54 14.29 1.17 -21.70
N ILE A 55 15.56 1.43 -22.01
CA ILE A 55 16.68 0.55 -21.72
C ILE A 55 17.34 0.96 -20.40
N VAL A 56 17.53 0.01 -19.49
CA VAL A 56 18.33 0.20 -18.27
C VAL A 56 19.81 -0.02 -18.63
N ARG A 57 20.54 1.08 -18.83
CA ARG A 57 21.96 1.03 -19.21
C ARG A 57 22.92 1.03 -18.03
N THR A 58 22.45 1.46 -16.86
CA THR A 58 23.25 1.51 -15.64
C THR A 58 22.87 0.34 -14.72
N PRO A 59 23.79 -0.12 -13.86
CA PRO A 59 23.45 -1.11 -12.84
C PRO A 59 22.25 -0.67 -12.01
N VAL A 60 21.41 -1.64 -11.64
CA VAL A 60 20.24 -1.40 -10.80
C VAL A 60 20.67 -0.77 -9.48
N GLN A 61 20.01 0.33 -9.11
CA GLN A 61 20.31 1.05 -7.89
C GLN A 61 19.60 0.37 -6.72
N ILE A 62 20.33 -0.05 -5.70
CA ILE A 62 19.74 -0.64 -4.49
C ILE A 62 19.69 0.44 -3.42
N LYS A 63 18.49 0.65 -2.84
CA LYS A 63 18.28 1.59 -1.73
C LYS A 63 17.51 0.92 -0.63
N ARG A 64 17.95 1.13 0.62
CA ARG A 64 17.16 0.72 1.77
C ARG A 64 15.92 1.59 1.87
N ALA A 65 14.80 1.02 2.28
CA ALA A 65 13.53 1.74 2.46
C ALA A 65 13.72 2.95 3.40
N GLU A 66 14.52 2.79 4.46
CA GLU A 66 14.89 3.85 5.40
C GLU A 66 15.55 5.06 4.69
N ASP A 67 16.44 4.82 3.74
CA ASP A 67 17.16 5.88 3.02
C ASP A 67 16.28 6.61 2.00
N ILE A 68 15.26 5.92 1.46
CA ILE A 68 14.26 6.55 0.61
C ILE A 68 13.47 7.59 1.40
N ALA A 69 13.22 7.36 2.70
CA ALA A 69 12.46 8.26 3.57
C ALA A 69 13.27 9.43 4.15
N LYS A 70 14.60 9.37 4.14
CA LYS A 70 15.46 10.42 4.70
C LYS A 70 15.46 11.69 3.83
N ASN A 71 15.40 12.85 4.49
CA ASN A 71 15.56 14.18 3.89
C ASN A 71 14.65 14.43 2.66
N ARG A 72 13.39 13.99 2.73
CA ARG A 72 12.41 14.18 1.65
C ARG A 72 11.46 15.33 1.92
N LYS A 73 10.89 15.87 0.84
CA LYS A 73 9.82 16.88 0.89
C LYS A 73 8.55 16.35 1.59
N TRP A 74 8.29 15.05 1.47
CA TRP A 74 7.23 14.36 2.19
C TRP A 74 7.77 13.84 3.53
N LYS A 75 6.92 13.87 4.57
CA LYS A 75 7.28 13.49 5.93
C LYS A 75 6.72 12.09 6.25
N PRO A 76 7.57 11.06 6.46
CA PRO A 76 7.12 9.70 6.77
C PRO A 76 6.07 9.62 7.88
N HIS A 77 6.31 10.33 9.00
CA HIS A 77 5.40 10.33 10.15
C HIS A 77 4.02 10.91 9.82
N VAL A 78 3.92 11.88 8.90
CA VAL A 78 2.63 12.44 8.45
C VAL A 78 1.86 11.37 7.66
N CYS A 79 2.52 10.66 6.76
CA CYS A 79 1.92 9.59 5.97
C CYS A 79 1.42 8.44 6.86
N ILE A 80 2.24 7.98 7.82
CA ILE A 80 1.86 6.89 8.72
C ILE A 80 0.76 7.33 9.69
N ARG A 81 0.81 8.56 10.21
CA ARG A 81 -0.27 9.09 11.07
C ARG A 81 -1.59 9.18 10.30
N PHE A 82 -1.57 9.65 9.05
CA PHE A 82 -2.75 9.67 8.20
C PHE A 82 -3.31 8.26 8.00
N LEU A 83 -2.47 7.30 7.60
CA LEU A 83 -2.87 5.89 7.45
C LEU A 83 -3.52 5.34 8.72
N HIS A 84 -2.88 5.54 9.87
CA HIS A 84 -3.40 5.10 11.17
C HIS A 84 -4.76 5.74 11.49
N SER A 85 -4.94 7.03 11.22
CA SER A 85 -6.25 7.70 11.37
C SER A 85 -7.32 7.11 10.45
N VAL A 86 -6.97 6.77 9.21
CA VAL A 86 -7.90 6.10 8.27
C VAL A 86 -8.29 4.73 8.78
N LEU A 87 -7.33 3.92 9.24
CA LEU A 87 -7.61 2.58 9.77
C LEU A 87 -8.52 2.62 11.01
N LYS A 88 -8.28 3.57 11.92
CA LYS A 88 -9.17 3.81 13.08
C LYS A 88 -10.59 4.22 12.66
N LEU A 89 -10.71 5.03 11.60
CA LEU A 89 -12.01 5.38 11.05
C LEU A 89 -12.71 4.13 10.52
N VAL A 90 -12.03 3.31 9.72
CA VAL A 90 -12.58 2.05 9.17
C VAL A 90 -13.04 1.12 10.29
N GLU A 91 -12.18 0.89 11.29
CA GLU A 91 -12.48 0.05 12.46
C GLU A 91 -13.74 0.54 13.20
N LYS A 92 -13.81 1.84 13.54
CA LYS A 92 -14.96 2.44 14.22
C LYS A 92 -16.23 2.38 13.39
N THR A 93 -16.12 2.66 12.08
CA THR A 93 -17.28 2.68 11.17
C THR A 93 -17.86 1.28 10.97
N MET A 94 -17.02 0.24 10.98
CA MET A 94 -17.44 -1.14 10.70
C MET A 94 -17.66 -1.99 11.96
N THR A 95 -17.53 -1.43 13.17
CA THR A 95 -17.57 -2.19 14.43
C THR A 95 -18.84 -3.03 14.61
N GLN A 96 -19.98 -2.56 14.11
CA GLN A 96 -21.30 -3.21 14.29
C GLN A 96 -21.75 -4.02 13.06
N VAL A 97 -20.86 -4.27 12.10
CA VAL A 97 -21.20 -4.96 10.86
C VAL A 97 -21.07 -6.46 11.06
N ASP A 98 -22.20 -7.15 11.18
CA ASP A 98 -22.28 -8.61 11.29
C ASP A 98 -22.93 -9.25 10.04
N CYS A 99 -22.52 -8.80 8.86
CA CYS A 99 -22.96 -9.39 7.60
C CYS A 99 -21.76 -9.53 6.65
N PRO A 100 -21.38 -10.76 6.25
CA PRO A 100 -20.21 -10.99 5.41
C PRO A 100 -20.38 -10.49 3.97
N HIS A 101 -21.61 -10.12 3.59
CA HIS A 101 -21.90 -9.61 2.26
C HIS A 101 -21.90 -8.08 2.19
N THR A 102 -22.06 -7.40 3.34
CA THR A 102 -22.09 -5.94 3.39
C THR A 102 -20.72 -5.36 3.03
N VAL A 103 -20.70 -4.42 2.09
CA VAL A 103 -19.47 -3.77 1.60
C VAL A 103 -19.50 -2.28 1.91
N TYR A 104 -18.37 -1.77 2.39
CA TYR A 104 -18.12 -0.35 2.59
C TYR A 104 -17.16 0.17 1.53
N GLU A 105 -17.59 1.15 0.74
CA GLU A 105 -16.75 1.86 -0.22
C GLU A 105 -16.24 3.16 0.42
N PHE A 106 -14.96 3.21 0.81
CA PHE A 106 -14.33 4.43 1.34
C PHE A 106 -13.69 5.26 0.23
N MET A 107 -13.96 6.57 0.22
CA MET A 107 -13.45 7.51 -0.77
C MET A 107 -12.80 8.71 -0.07
N TYR A 108 -11.62 9.11 -0.52
CA TYR A 108 -11.00 10.36 -0.10
C TYR A 108 -11.41 11.51 -1.01
N ASP A 109 -12.10 12.51 -0.45
CA ASP A 109 -12.46 13.73 -1.15
C ASP A 109 -11.38 14.78 -0.92
N SER A 110 -10.63 15.12 -1.97
CA SER A 110 -9.53 16.09 -1.90
C SER A 110 -9.99 17.54 -1.76
N ILE A 111 -11.24 17.86 -2.16
CA ILE A 111 -11.80 19.21 -2.07
C ILE A 111 -12.16 19.49 -0.61
N THR A 112 -12.94 18.60 -0.01
CA THR A 112 -13.36 18.74 1.40
C THR A 112 -12.32 18.22 2.39
N ARG A 113 -11.28 17.52 1.90
CA ARG A 113 -10.23 16.86 2.70
C ARG A 113 -10.77 15.85 3.71
N CYS A 114 -11.91 15.24 3.38
CA CYS A 114 -12.61 14.28 4.24
C CYS A 114 -12.64 12.90 3.60
N ILE A 115 -12.83 11.88 4.43
CA ILE A 115 -13.13 10.52 3.98
C ILE A 115 -14.65 10.35 4.02
N LYS A 116 -15.23 10.04 2.87
CA LYS A 116 -16.65 9.68 2.72
C LYS A 116 -16.74 8.17 2.56
N PHE A 117 -17.89 7.59 2.89
CA PHE A 117 -18.14 6.19 2.59
C PHE A 117 -19.58 5.94 2.14
N LYS A 118 -19.77 4.88 1.37
CA LYS A 118 -21.07 4.32 1.01
C LYS A 118 -21.19 2.91 1.56
N VAL A 119 -22.40 2.52 1.94
CA VAL A 119 -22.71 1.18 2.47
C VAL A 119 -23.59 0.45 1.47
N HIS A 120 -23.14 -0.72 1.05
CA HIS A 120 -23.87 -1.65 0.21
C HIS A 120 -24.28 -2.83 1.07
N ALA A 121 -25.49 -2.77 1.63
CA ALA A 121 -25.98 -3.77 2.57
C ALA A 121 -26.41 -5.05 1.85
N GLY A 122 -26.09 -6.21 2.44
CA GLY A 122 -26.45 -7.51 1.89
C GLY A 122 -25.63 -7.91 0.66
N LYS A 123 -26.07 -8.97 -0.03
CA LYS A 123 -25.35 -9.51 -1.19
C LYS A 123 -25.60 -8.62 -2.41
N THR A 124 -24.51 -8.10 -2.98
CA THR A 124 -24.49 -7.24 -4.16
C THR A 124 -23.35 -7.65 -5.09
N ASP A 125 -23.28 -7.07 -6.28
CA ASP A 125 -22.16 -7.31 -7.22
C ASP A 125 -20.81 -6.80 -6.70
N LEU A 126 -20.81 -6.01 -5.64
CA LEU A 126 -19.59 -5.54 -4.96
C LEU A 126 -19.13 -6.49 -3.85
N SER A 127 -19.96 -7.46 -3.45
CA SER A 127 -19.61 -8.46 -2.45
C SER A 127 -18.46 -9.33 -2.97
N PHE A 128 -17.33 -9.33 -2.25
CA PHE A 128 -16.07 -9.92 -2.73
C PHE A 128 -15.62 -11.16 -1.95
N LEU A 129 -16.27 -11.49 -0.83
CA LEU A 129 -16.00 -12.71 -0.08
C LEU A 129 -16.71 -13.89 -0.74
N SER A 130 -15.95 -14.96 -0.99
CA SER A 130 -16.49 -16.20 -1.55
C SER A 130 -17.31 -16.97 -0.50
N ASP A 131 -18.31 -17.73 -0.97
CA ASP A 131 -19.15 -18.54 -0.09
C ASP A 131 -18.32 -19.58 0.70
N ASP A 132 -17.24 -20.11 0.11
CA ASP A 132 -16.31 -21.02 0.77
C ASP A 132 -15.54 -20.34 1.91
N TYR A 133 -15.04 -19.12 1.71
CA TYR A 133 -14.35 -18.37 2.75
C TYR A 133 -15.30 -18.05 3.91
N ILE A 134 -16.52 -17.61 3.60
CA ILE A 134 -17.56 -17.31 4.60
C ILE A 134 -17.88 -18.57 5.42
N ARG A 135 -18.06 -19.72 4.77
CA ARG A 135 -18.33 -21.00 5.43
C ARG A 135 -17.22 -21.37 6.41
N LYS A 136 -15.95 -21.25 5.98
CA LYS A 136 -14.79 -21.57 6.82
C LYS A 136 -14.68 -20.64 8.03
N CYS A 137 -14.92 -19.33 7.87
CA CYS A 137 -14.90 -18.39 8.99
C CYS A 137 -15.98 -18.69 10.03
N LYS A 138 -17.20 -19.04 9.60
CA LYS A 138 -18.29 -19.41 10.53
C LYS A 138 -17.97 -20.66 11.35
N GLN A 139 -17.33 -21.66 10.74
CA GLN A 139 -16.89 -22.87 11.44
C GLN A 139 -15.85 -22.56 12.52
N SER A 140 -14.86 -21.70 12.21
CA SER A 140 -13.82 -21.30 13.16
C SER A 140 -14.30 -20.38 14.29
N ALA A 141 -15.42 -19.67 14.11
CA ALA A 141 -15.99 -18.77 15.11
C ALA A 141 -16.98 -19.46 16.07
N SER A 142 -17.29 -20.76 15.84
CA SER A 142 -18.22 -21.56 16.67
C SER A 142 -17.51 -22.38 17.76
N HIS A 143 -16.21 -22.16 17.95
CA HIS A 143 -15.36 -22.71 19.01
C HIS A 143 -14.75 -21.57 19.82
#